data_AF-A0A0M7BBX5-F1
#
_entry.id   AF-A0A0M7BBX5-F1
#
_cell.length_a   1.000
_cell.length_b   1.000
_cell.length_c   1.000
_cell.angle_alpha   90.00
_cell.angle_beta   90.00
_cell.angle_gamma   90.00
#
_symmetry.space_group_name_H-M   'P 1'
#
loop_
_entity.id
_entity.type
_entity.pdbx_description
1 polymer ?
#
loop_
_entity_poly.entity_id
_entity_poly.type
_entity_poly.pdbx_seq_one_letter_code
_entity_poly.pdbx_strand_id
1 'polypeptide(L)'
;MIRVLLLLLALAACAPASGSNGFGSGLRDIAAQRVRFAAEAVCLNNPTRRAQERAAARLDFPIKDRDGRATVYANPGTLTFLRIGPAPEQSYTDDRGQRRVVQGNGCSVGSPAVGVELANRLAGEILAPRLVDGSDILEAPRGAGTNLEGGVGFFFEGLAVTLPLAQTMFTDPETGESIAFDHPVILIVHG
;
A
#
# COMPACT_ATOMS: atom_id res chain seq x y z
N MET A 1 27.23 9.60 -14.12
CA MET A 1 26.91 9.19 -12.73
C MET A 1 26.46 7.72 -12.74
N ILE A 2 27.39 6.82 -13.07
CA ILE A 2 27.17 5.43 -13.49
C ILE A 2 26.91 4.45 -12.31
N ARG A 3 26.94 4.92 -11.06
CA ARG A 3 27.00 4.06 -9.87
C ARG A 3 25.67 3.55 -9.32
N VAL A 4 24.53 4.14 -9.68
CA VAL A 4 23.24 3.76 -9.06
C VAL A 4 22.65 2.51 -9.72
N LEU A 5 22.81 2.34 -11.03
CA LEU A 5 22.22 1.21 -11.76
C LEU A 5 23.05 -0.08 -11.71
N LEU A 6 24.39 0.03 -11.67
CA LEU A 6 25.27 -1.13 -11.49
C LEU A 6 25.10 -1.78 -10.10
N LEU A 7 24.59 -1.05 -9.10
CA LEU A 7 24.21 -1.63 -7.82
C LEU A 7 22.90 -2.42 -7.89
N LEU A 8 21.98 -2.10 -8.82
CA LEU A 8 20.71 -2.81 -8.99
C LEU A 8 20.88 -4.14 -9.74
N LEU A 9 21.88 -4.23 -10.63
CA LEU A 9 22.17 -5.43 -11.43
C LEU A 9 22.87 -6.56 -10.65
N ALA A 10 23.49 -6.28 -9.50
CA ALA A 10 24.23 -7.28 -8.73
C ALA A 10 23.36 -8.11 -7.74
N LEU A 11 22.05 -7.84 -7.65
CA LEU A 11 21.15 -8.43 -6.64
C LEU A 11 20.17 -9.48 -7.20
N ALA A 12 20.27 -9.85 -8.49
CA ALA A 12 19.36 -10.79 -9.13
C ALA A 12 19.70 -12.28 -8.91
N ALA A 13 20.67 -12.60 -8.05
CA ALA A 13 21.00 -13.99 -7.72
C ALA A 13 20.45 -14.35 -6.33
N CYS A 14 19.37 -15.15 -6.34
CA CYS A 14 18.69 -15.76 -5.20
C CYS A 14 17.84 -14.80 -4.34
N ALA A 15 16.60 -14.52 -4.77
CA ALA A 15 15.56 -14.01 -3.88
C ALA A 15 14.89 -15.20 -3.15
N PRO A 16 15.06 -15.36 -1.83
CA PRO A 16 14.11 -16.14 -1.06
C PRO A 16 12.79 -15.36 -0.98
N ALA A 17 11.68 -16.08 -1.04
CA ALA A 17 10.40 -15.58 -0.55
C ALA A 17 10.63 -15.01 0.87
N SER A 18 10.14 -13.80 1.14
CA SER A 18 10.34 -13.00 2.37
C SER A 18 11.49 -11.98 2.31
N GLY A 19 11.15 -10.73 1.98
CA GLY A 19 11.84 -9.57 2.52
C GLY A 19 12.61 -8.71 1.51
N SER A 20 11.93 -7.71 0.95
CA SER A 20 12.43 -6.64 0.07
C SER A 20 13.04 -7.13 -1.25
N ASN A 21 12.63 -6.56 -2.37
CA ASN A 21 13.08 -6.95 -3.72
C ASN A 21 14.55 -6.53 -3.99
N GLY A 22 15.49 -6.95 -3.14
CA GLY A 22 16.92 -6.63 -3.21
C GLY A 22 17.31 -5.24 -2.68
N PHE A 23 16.36 -4.44 -2.18
CA PHE A 23 16.65 -3.07 -1.76
C PHE A 23 17.41 -2.99 -0.41
N GLY A 24 18.42 -2.12 -0.33
CA GLY A 24 19.20 -1.90 0.89
C GLY A 24 18.40 -1.27 2.04
N SER A 25 18.82 -1.50 3.29
CA SER A 25 18.09 -1.11 4.52
C SER A 25 17.71 0.37 4.58
N GLY A 26 18.62 1.29 4.23
CA GLY A 26 18.31 2.73 4.25
C GLY A 26 17.15 3.13 3.32
N LEU A 27 17.06 2.52 2.13
CA LEU A 27 15.95 2.78 1.21
C LEU A 27 14.66 2.14 1.71
N ARG A 28 14.74 0.95 2.32
CA ARG A 28 13.60 0.26 2.94
C ARG A 28 12.99 1.11 4.06
N ASP A 29 13.81 1.70 4.92
CA ASP A 29 13.35 2.54 6.03
C ASP A 29 12.67 3.82 5.53
N ILE A 30 13.27 4.49 4.55
CA ILE A 30 12.68 5.67 3.90
C ILE A 30 11.35 5.31 3.24
N ALA A 31 11.30 4.20 2.49
CA ALA A 31 10.09 3.73 1.84
C ALA A 31 9.01 3.38 2.86
N ALA A 32 9.36 2.71 3.97
CA ALA A 32 8.41 2.36 5.02
C ALA A 32 7.81 3.60 5.69
N GLN A 33 8.64 4.60 6.02
CA GLN A 33 8.16 5.88 6.56
C GLN A 33 7.22 6.59 5.59
N ARG A 34 7.55 6.60 4.29
CA ARG A 34 6.71 7.23 3.25
C ARG A 34 5.40 6.48 3.01
N VAL A 35 5.43 5.16 3.00
CA VAL A 35 4.24 4.31 2.91
C VAL A 35 3.33 4.58 4.09
N ARG A 36 3.86 4.58 5.33
CA ARG A 36 3.08 4.90 6.53
C ARG A 36 2.46 6.28 6.47
N PHE A 37 3.28 7.29 6.18
CA PHE A 37 2.83 8.67 6.07
C PHE A 37 1.71 8.84 5.04
N ALA A 38 1.88 8.28 3.83
CA ALA A 38 0.87 8.39 2.78
C ALA A 38 -0.40 7.59 3.13
N ALA A 39 -0.27 6.40 3.70
CA ALA A 39 -1.40 5.61 4.15
C ALA A 39 -2.22 6.36 5.21
N GLU A 40 -1.59 7.03 6.17
CA GLU A 40 -2.29 7.84 7.17
C GLU A 40 -2.85 9.14 6.60
N ALA A 41 -1.99 9.98 6.03
CA ALA A 41 -2.31 11.35 5.65
C ALA A 41 -3.20 11.45 4.41
N VAL A 42 -3.12 10.47 3.50
CA VAL A 42 -3.92 10.44 2.28
C VAL A 42 -5.06 9.45 2.41
N CYS A 43 -4.80 8.18 2.73
CA CYS A 43 -5.82 7.15 2.61
C CYS A 43 -6.76 7.07 3.81
N LEU A 44 -6.20 6.96 5.01
CA LEU A 44 -6.98 6.66 6.20
C LEU A 44 -7.75 7.88 6.71
N ASN A 45 -7.12 9.06 6.71
CA ASN A 45 -7.76 10.28 7.22
C ASN A 45 -8.74 10.94 6.25
N ASN A 46 -8.94 10.38 5.06
CA ASN A 46 -9.82 10.95 4.04
C ASN A 46 -10.80 9.89 3.51
N PRO A 47 -12.08 9.94 3.90
CA PRO A 47 -13.04 8.88 3.60
C PRO A 47 -13.53 8.87 2.15
N THR A 48 -13.38 9.98 1.42
CA THR A 48 -13.87 10.09 0.05
C THR A 48 -12.73 10.20 -0.95
N ARG A 49 -12.93 9.65 -2.15
CA ARG A 49 -12.00 9.78 -3.27
C ARG A 49 -11.54 11.25 -3.49
N ARG A 50 -12.48 12.20 -3.49
CA ARG A 50 -12.17 13.62 -3.66
C ARG A 50 -11.32 14.19 -2.53
N ALA A 51 -11.52 13.74 -1.30
CA ALA A 51 -10.68 14.15 -0.17
C ALA A 51 -9.27 13.56 -0.28
N GLN A 52 -9.15 12.29 -0.65
CA GLN A 52 -7.87 11.62 -0.90
C GLN A 52 -7.09 12.30 -2.03
N GLU A 53 -7.73 12.59 -3.18
CA GLU A 53 -7.09 13.29 -4.30
C GLU A 53 -6.61 14.70 -3.90
N ARG A 54 -7.39 15.44 -3.09
CA ARG A 54 -6.98 16.74 -2.54
C ARG A 54 -5.80 16.62 -1.57
N ALA A 55 -5.79 15.59 -0.73
CA ALA A 55 -4.69 15.35 0.20
C ALA A 55 -3.40 15.00 -0.56
N ALA A 56 -3.48 14.10 -1.54
CA ALA A 56 -2.36 13.75 -2.41
C ALA A 56 -1.79 14.98 -3.15
N ALA A 57 -2.67 15.84 -3.68
CA ALA A 57 -2.27 17.07 -4.36
C ALA A 57 -1.59 18.08 -3.41
N ARG A 58 -2.08 18.25 -2.18
CA ARG A 58 -1.45 19.15 -1.18
C ARG A 58 -0.09 18.67 -0.69
N LEU A 59 0.16 17.37 -0.80
CA LEU A 59 1.43 16.75 -0.44
C LEU A 59 2.38 16.64 -1.64
N ASP A 60 2.03 17.28 -2.76
CA ASP A 60 2.81 17.31 -4.00
C ASP A 60 3.22 15.91 -4.50
N PHE A 61 2.35 14.92 -4.33
CA PHE A 61 2.59 13.60 -4.90
C PHE A 61 2.62 13.68 -6.44
N PRO A 62 3.70 13.26 -7.11
CA PRO A 62 3.78 13.32 -8.57
C PRO A 62 2.79 12.34 -9.20
N ILE A 63 1.98 12.82 -10.15
CA ILE A 63 1.06 11.98 -10.92
C ILE A 63 1.90 11.20 -11.94
N LYS A 64 1.83 9.88 -11.88
CA LYS A 64 2.42 8.96 -12.87
C LYS A 64 1.44 8.71 -14.01
N ASP A 65 0.18 8.44 -13.67
CA ASP A 65 -0.83 8.04 -14.64
C ASP A 65 -2.26 8.39 -14.18
N ARG A 66 -3.17 8.53 -15.15
CA ARG A 66 -4.62 8.71 -14.95
C ARG A 66 -5.37 7.74 -15.85
N ASP A 67 -5.64 6.54 -15.33
CA ASP A 67 -6.54 5.58 -15.95
C ASP A 67 -7.99 5.91 -15.55
N GLY A 68 -8.59 6.93 -16.17
CA GLY A 68 -10.01 7.33 -16.18
C GLY A 68 -10.75 7.38 -14.83
N ARG A 69 -10.87 6.22 -14.16
CA ARG A 69 -11.45 6.04 -12.82
C ARG A 69 -10.42 6.02 -11.70
N ALA A 70 -9.13 5.91 -11.98
CA ALA A 70 -8.05 5.89 -11.00
C ALA A 70 -6.96 6.91 -11.32
N THR A 71 -6.35 7.46 -10.27
CA THR A 71 -5.14 8.27 -10.36
C THR A 71 -4.01 7.52 -9.67
N VAL A 72 -2.89 7.34 -10.38
CA VAL A 72 -1.67 6.72 -9.86
C VAL A 72 -0.63 7.80 -9.65
N TYR A 73 -0.09 7.83 -8.45
CA TYR A 73 1.00 8.69 -8.03
C TYR A 73 2.22 7.83 -7.75
N ALA A 74 3.39 8.33 -8.15
CA ALA A 74 4.65 7.64 -7.91
C ALA A 74 5.74 8.63 -7.55
N ASN A 75 6.49 8.34 -6.49
CA ASN A 75 7.71 9.06 -6.15
C ASN A 75 8.92 8.14 -6.40
N PRO A 76 9.68 8.35 -7.48
CA PRO A 76 10.83 7.51 -7.82
C PRO A 76 11.92 7.50 -6.75
N GLY A 77 12.16 8.63 -6.08
CA GLY A 77 13.21 8.75 -5.06
C GLY A 77 12.94 7.94 -3.79
N THR A 78 11.69 7.58 -3.53
CA THR A 78 11.26 6.81 -2.35
C THR A 78 10.55 5.51 -2.71
N LEU A 79 10.47 5.19 -4.01
CA LEU A 79 9.75 4.04 -4.57
C LEU A 79 8.33 3.90 -4.01
N THR A 80 7.67 5.02 -3.69
CA THR A 80 6.34 5.00 -3.07
C THR A 80 5.28 5.16 -4.16
N PHE A 81 4.32 4.25 -4.15
CA PHE A 81 3.18 4.21 -5.06
C PHE A 81 1.92 4.44 -4.27
N LEU A 82 1.10 5.36 -4.78
CA LEU A 82 -0.21 5.66 -4.24
C LEU A 82 -1.20 5.56 -5.40
N ARG A 83 -2.27 4.80 -5.23
CA ARG A 83 -3.35 4.72 -6.22
C ARG A 83 -4.67 5.03 -5.52
N ILE A 84 -5.43 5.95 -6.11
CA ILE A 84 -6.75 6.36 -5.64
C ILE A 84 -7.76 6.06 -6.75
N GLY A 85 -8.79 5.26 -6.47
CA GLY A 85 -9.81 4.89 -7.46
C GLY A 85 -10.58 3.63 -7.06
N PRO A 86 -11.28 2.95 -7.99
CA PRO A 86 -11.99 1.71 -7.70
C PRO A 86 -11.07 0.67 -7.04
N ALA A 87 -11.54 0.07 -5.97
CA ALA A 87 -10.86 -1.03 -5.26
C ALA A 87 -11.40 -2.39 -5.73
N PRO A 88 -10.57 -3.44 -5.72
CA PRO A 88 -11.06 -4.80 -5.88
C PRO A 88 -12.00 -5.17 -4.72
N GLU A 89 -12.99 -6.01 -5.01
CA GLU A 89 -13.88 -6.56 -3.99
C GLU A 89 -13.05 -7.20 -2.85
N GLN A 90 -13.33 -6.80 -1.62
CA GLN A 90 -12.79 -7.44 -0.42
C GLN A 90 -13.91 -8.21 0.26
N SER A 91 -13.63 -9.40 0.78
CA SER A 91 -14.65 -10.16 1.52
C SER A 91 -14.08 -10.79 2.77
N TYR A 92 -14.91 -10.88 3.80
CA TYR A 92 -14.60 -11.55 5.07
C TYR A 92 -15.80 -12.35 5.55
N THR A 93 -15.58 -13.28 6.46
CA THR A 93 -16.65 -13.98 7.16
C THR A 93 -16.85 -13.33 8.52
N ASP A 94 -18.08 -12.88 8.82
CA ASP A 94 -18.40 -12.24 10.10
C ASP A 94 -18.56 -13.26 11.25
N ASP A 95 -18.79 -12.75 12.45
CA ASP A 95 -19.01 -13.52 13.69
C ASP A 95 -20.21 -14.49 13.61
N ARG A 96 -21.13 -14.27 12.67
CA ARG A 96 -22.29 -15.12 12.40
C ARG A 96 -22.04 -16.14 11.29
N GLY A 97 -20.81 -16.24 10.79
CA GLY A 97 -20.45 -17.14 9.70
C GLY A 97 -20.96 -16.68 8.33
N GLN A 98 -21.40 -15.42 8.18
CA GLN A 98 -21.88 -14.90 6.91
C GLN A 98 -20.76 -14.22 6.14
N ARG A 99 -20.69 -14.50 4.83
CA ARG A 99 -19.78 -13.79 3.94
C ARG A 99 -20.26 -12.36 3.75
N ARG A 100 -19.41 -11.40 4.10
CA ARG A 100 -19.57 -9.97 3.88
C ARG A 100 -18.64 -9.51 2.77
N VAL A 101 -19.08 -8.49 2.05
CA VAL A 101 -18.36 -7.92 0.92
C VAL A 101 -18.23 -6.41 1.12
N VAL A 102 -17.02 -5.89 0.90
CA VAL A 102 -16.68 -4.47 0.90
C VAL A 102 -16.23 -4.09 -0.50
N GLN A 103 -16.89 -3.11 -1.10
CA GLN A 103 -16.63 -2.61 -2.45
C GLN A 103 -16.67 -1.08 -2.46
N GLY A 104 -16.02 -0.45 -3.42
CA GLY A 104 -16.07 0.99 -3.59
C GLY A 104 -14.79 1.59 -4.17
N ASN A 105 -14.54 2.85 -3.82
CA ASN A 105 -13.23 3.46 -4.07
C ASN A 105 -12.30 3.16 -2.91
N GLY A 106 -11.07 2.78 -3.23
CA GLY A 106 -10.00 2.60 -2.26
C GLY A 106 -8.80 3.47 -2.57
N CYS A 107 -7.97 3.60 -1.55
CA CYS A 107 -6.68 4.26 -1.60
C CYS A 107 -5.64 3.23 -1.19
N SER A 108 -4.76 2.87 -2.13
CA SER A 108 -3.72 1.86 -1.91
C SER A 108 -2.34 2.49 -1.94
N VAL A 109 -1.51 2.19 -0.95
CA VAL A 109 -0.13 2.69 -0.86
C VAL A 109 0.84 1.55 -0.67
N GLY A 110 1.94 1.52 -1.43
CA GLY A 110 3.00 0.55 -1.20
C GLY A 110 4.32 0.92 -1.85
N SER A 111 5.30 0.04 -1.67
CA SER A 111 6.62 0.18 -2.24
C SER A 111 7.27 -1.18 -2.49
N PRO A 112 7.95 -1.40 -3.63
CA PRO A 112 8.83 -2.55 -3.87
C PRO A 112 9.91 -2.77 -2.80
N ALA A 113 10.31 -1.71 -2.09
CA ALA A 113 11.27 -1.80 -1.00
C ALA A 113 10.63 -2.31 0.31
N VAL A 114 9.30 -2.32 0.40
CA VAL A 114 8.55 -2.75 1.58
C VAL A 114 7.98 -4.14 1.33
N GLY A 115 8.55 -5.16 1.97
CA GLY A 115 8.03 -6.53 1.94
C GLY A 115 6.81 -6.74 2.84
N VAL A 116 6.18 -7.92 2.74
CA VAL A 116 4.93 -8.26 3.46
C VAL A 116 5.06 -8.08 4.97
N GLU A 117 6.14 -8.55 5.60
CA GLU A 117 6.33 -8.44 7.05
C GLU A 117 6.31 -6.97 7.51
N LEU A 118 7.03 -6.10 6.80
CA LEU A 118 7.08 -4.69 7.12
C LEU A 118 5.74 -4.01 6.82
N ALA A 119 5.08 -4.35 5.72
CA ALA A 119 3.74 -3.86 5.41
C ALA A 119 2.71 -4.24 6.48
N ASN A 120 2.74 -5.48 6.98
CA ASN A 120 1.92 -5.95 8.10
C ASN A 120 2.17 -5.12 9.36
N ARG A 121 3.45 -4.88 9.69
CA ARG A 121 3.83 -4.04 10.84
C ARG A 121 3.29 -2.62 10.69
N LEU A 122 3.48 -2.00 9.54
CA LEU A 122 2.98 -0.66 9.24
C LEU A 122 1.45 -0.59 9.37
N ALA A 123 0.72 -1.57 8.83
CA ALA A 123 -0.74 -1.61 8.96
C ALA A 123 -1.17 -1.66 10.44
N GLY A 124 -0.48 -2.48 11.25
CA GLY A 124 -0.71 -2.53 12.70
C GLY A 124 -0.42 -1.20 13.40
N GLU A 125 0.72 -0.57 13.10
CA GLU A 125 1.10 0.73 13.68
C GLU A 125 0.13 1.86 13.32
N ILE A 126 -0.41 1.85 12.10
CA ILE A 126 -1.38 2.83 11.62
C ILE A 126 -2.73 2.67 12.33
N LEU A 127 -3.14 1.42 12.58
CA LEU A 127 -4.42 1.11 13.21
C LEU A 127 -4.36 1.23 14.74
N ALA A 128 -3.23 0.92 15.38
CA ALA A 128 -3.12 0.81 16.84
C ALA A 128 -3.59 2.06 17.60
N PRO A 129 -3.20 3.31 17.25
CA PRO A 129 -3.70 4.50 17.94
C PRO A 129 -5.23 4.66 17.84
N ARG A 130 -5.80 4.27 16.69
CA ARG A 130 -7.25 4.42 16.43
C ARG A 130 -8.10 3.39 17.18
N LEU A 131 -7.50 2.26 17.54
CA LEU A 131 -8.11 1.26 18.42
C LEU A 131 -8.09 1.67 19.90
N VAL A 132 -7.33 2.71 20.27
CA VAL A 132 -7.20 3.18 21.66
C VAL A 132 -7.95 4.51 21.89
N ASP A 133 -7.97 5.42 20.91
CA ASP A 133 -8.32 6.84 21.13
C ASP A 133 -9.80 7.24 20.89
N GLY A 134 -10.75 6.32 20.71
CA GLY A 134 -12.17 6.71 20.78
C GLY A 134 -12.90 7.09 19.48
N SER A 135 -12.30 6.92 18.30
CA SER A 135 -13.01 7.16 17.03
C SER A 135 -14.02 6.04 16.70
N ASP A 136 -14.88 6.22 15.69
CA ASP A 136 -15.84 5.21 15.15
C ASP A 136 -15.21 3.83 14.77
N ILE A 137 -13.90 3.69 14.97
CA ILE A 137 -13.03 2.52 14.77
C ILE A 137 -12.74 1.79 16.10
N LEU A 138 -13.35 2.17 17.22
CA LEU A 138 -13.29 1.44 18.50
C LEU A 138 -14.04 0.09 18.48
N GLU A 139 -14.81 -0.20 17.43
CA GLU A 139 -15.33 -1.54 17.25
C GLU A 139 -14.16 -2.49 16.97
N ALA A 140 -14.09 -3.59 17.74
CA ALA A 140 -13.23 -4.70 17.38
C ALA A 140 -13.46 -5.05 15.90
N PRO A 141 -12.41 -5.45 15.14
CA PRO A 141 -12.61 -5.85 13.76
C PRO A 141 -13.73 -6.87 13.64
N ARG A 142 -14.71 -6.60 12.77
CA ARG A 142 -15.79 -7.54 12.40
C ARG A 142 -15.25 -8.80 11.74
N GLY A 143 -14.03 -8.71 11.21
CA GLY A 143 -13.25 -9.84 10.74
C GLY A 143 -11.78 -9.47 10.61
N ALA A 144 -10.93 -10.50 10.71
CA ALA A 144 -9.52 -10.41 10.41
C ALA A 144 -9.05 -11.69 9.73
N GLY A 145 -7.98 -11.60 8.94
CA GLY A 145 -7.42 -12.78 8.28
C GLY A 145 -6.13 -12.45 7.54
N THR A 146 -5.61 -13.45 6.83
CA THR A 146 -4.42 -13.34 5.99
C THR A 146 -4.72 -13.87 4.60
N ASN A 147 -4.19 -13.21 3.57
CA ASN A 147 -4.19 -13.79 2.22
C ASN A 147 -3.08 -14.86 2.07
N LEU A 148 -3.02 -15.51 0.90
CA LEU A 148 -2.05 -16.57 0.59
C LEU A 148 -0.59 -16.11 0.69
N GLU A 149 -0.36 -14.80 0.58
CA GLU A 149 0.94 -14.15 0.58
C GLU A 149 1.34 -13.66 1.99
N GLY A 150 0.51 -13.95 3.01
CA GLY A 150 0.74 -13.55 4.39
C GLY A 150 0.39 -12.10 4.73
N GLY A 151 -0.23 -11.36 3.79
CA GLY A 151 -0.73 -10.01 4.03
C GLY A 151 -1.99 -10.02 4.90
N VAL A 152 -1.98 -9.24 5.98
CA VAL A 152 -3.13 -9.13 6.89
C VAL A 152 -4.28 -8.30 6.32
N GLY A 153 -5.50 -8.63 6.73
CA GLY A 153 -6.70 -7.85 6.47
C GLY A 153 -7.51 -7.65 7.75
N PHE A 154 -8.00 -6.42 7.95
CA PHE A 154 -8.88 -6.02 9.05
C PHE A 154 -10.12 -5.34 8.48
N PHE A 155 -11.29 -5.73 8.99
CA PHE A 155 -12.58 -5.26 8.52
C PHE A 155 -13.38 -4.67 9.69
N PHE A 156 -13.92 -3.46 9.50
CA PHE A 156 -14.72 -2.70 10.45
C PHE A 156 -16.06 -2.31 9.80
N GLU A 157 -16.97 -1.68 10.53
CA GLU A 157 -18.30 -1.29 10.01
C GLU A 157 -18.24 -0.41 8.75
N GLY A 158 -17.31 0.54 8.71
CA GLY A 158 -17.15 1.50 7.60
C GLY A 158 -15.73 1.57 7.04
N LEU A 159 -14.89 0.58 7.34
CA LEU A 159 -13.47 0.60 6.96
C LEU A 159 -12.98 -0.82 6.70
N ALA A 160 -12.26 -1.03 5.60
CA ALA A 160 -11.44 -2.21 5.39
C ALA A 160 -9.99 -1.78 5.13
N VAL A 161 -9.06 -2.44 5.82
CA VAL A 161 -7.62 -2.28 5.60
C VAL A 161 -7.04 -3.65 5.26
N THR A 162 -6.61 -3.82 4.01
CA THR A 162 -6.09 -5.10 3.52
C THR A 162 -4.73 -4.92 2.83
N LEU A 163 -4.00 -6.02 2.68
CA LEU A 163 -2.66 -6.03 2.09
C LEU A 163 -2.55 -6.91 0.83
N PRO A 164 -3.24 -6.54 -0.28
CA PRO A 164 -3.06 -7.25 -1.55
C PRO A 164 -1.66 -7.01 -2.13
N LEU A 165 -1.25 -7.89 -3.04
CA LEU A 165 -0.08 -7.64 -3.88
C LEU A 165 -0.44 -6.76 -5.06
N ALA A 166 0.47 -5.85 -5.40
CA ALA A 166 0.44 -5.07 -6.63
C ALA A 166 1.75 -5.28 -7.39
N GLN A 167 1.64 -5.30 -8.72
CA GLN A 167 2.81 -5.29 -9.58
C GLN A 167 3.10 -3.86 -10.03
N THR A 168 4.33 -3.43 -9.86
CA THR A 168 4.81 -2.12 -10.29
C THR A 168 5.98 -2.28 -11.24
N MET A 169 5.89 -1.64 -12.40
CA MET A 169 6.99 -1.56 -13.37
C MET A 169 7.77 -0.25 -13.23
N PHE A 170 9.10 -0.39 -13.27
CA PHE A 170 10.05 0.70 -13.45
C PHE A 170 10.74 0.55 -14.78
N THR A 171 10.73 1.62 -15.56
CA THR A 171 11.48 1.71 -16.80
C THR A 171 12.68 2.59 -16.56
N ASP A 172 13.86 2.07 -16.86
CA ASP A 172 15.09 2.86 -16.89
C ASP A 172 15.00 3.85 -18.06
N PRO A 173 15.08 5.17 -17.78
CA PRO A 173 14.98 6.19 -18.83
C PRO A 173 16.18 6.20 -19.78
N GLU A 174 17.34 5.68 -19.39
CA GLU A 174 18.56 5.67 -20.20
C GLU A 174 18.60 4.46 -21.14
N THR A 175 18.22 3.28 -20.66
CA THR A 175 18.28 2.03 -21.42
C THR A 175 16.94 1.60 -22.02
N GLY A 176 15.82 2.11 -21.50
CA GLY A 176 14.47 1.67 -21.86
C GLY A 176 14.08 0.32 -21.26
N GLU A 177 14.97 -0.33 -20.51
CA GLU A 177 14.71 -1.62 -19.87
C GLU A 177 13.67 -1.47 -18.76
N SER A 178 12.74 -2.43 -18.66
CA SER A 178 11.68 -2.41 -17.64
C SER A 178 11.79 -3.60 -16.70
N ILE A 179 11.72 -3.33 -15.40
CA ILE A 179 11.71 -4.35 -14.34
C ILE A 179 10.39 -4.27 -13.60
N ALA A 180 9.70 -5.40 -13.49
CA ALA A 180 8.48 -5.55 -12.72
C ALA A 180 8.79 -6.04 -11.30
N PHE A 181 8.09 -5.45 -10.32
CA PHE A 181 8.22 -5.80 -8.92
C PHE A 181 6.84 -6.07 -8.34
N ASP A 182 6.65 -7.26 -7.79
CA ASP A 182 5.50 -7.54 -6.96
C ASP A 182 5.79 -7.08 -5.53
N HIS A 183 4.83 -6.39 -4.92
CA HIS A 183 4.96 -5.89 -3.56
C HIS A 183 3.60 -5.71 -2.88
N PRO A 184 3.53 -5.80 -1.55
CA PRO A 184 2.30 -5.48 -0.82
C PRO A 184 1.94 -4.00 -0.98
N VAL A 185 0.64 -3.73 -0.98
CA VAL A 185 0.08 -2.38 -0.83
C VAL A 185 -0.92 -2.38 0.33
N ILE A 186 -0.87 -1.36 1.18
CA ILE A 186 -1.91 -1.10 2.18
C ILE A 186 -3.09 -0.51 1.42
N LEU A 187 -4.12 -1.31 1.18
CA LEU A 187 -5.39 -0.92 0.59
C LEU A 187 -6.37 -0.51 1.69
N ILE A 188 -6.83 0.73 1.65
CA ILE A 188 -7.84 1.26 2.55
C ILE A 188 -9.10 1.56 1.76
N VAL A 189 -10.22 0.94 2.15
CA VAL A 189 -11.54 1.15 1.57
C VAL A 189 -12.45 1.67 2.66
N HIS A 190 -13.02 2.86 2.43
CA HIS A 190 -14.06 3.42 3.31
C HIS A 190 -15.44 2.99 2.78
N GLY A 191 -16.32 2.58 3.70
CA GLY A 191 -17.70 2.15 3.44
C GLY A 191 -18.69 3.30 3.36
#